data_AF-A0A6H9KIS5-F1
#
_entry.id   AF-A0A6H9KIS5-F1
#
_cell.length_a   1.000
_cell.length_b   1.000
_cell.length_c   1.000
_cell.angle_alpha   90.00
_cell.angle_beta   90.00
_cell.angle_gamma   90.00
#
_symmetry.space_group_name_H-M   'P 1'
#
loop_
_entity.id
_entity.type
_entity.pdbx_description
1 polymer ?
#
loop_
_entity_poly.entity_id
_entity_poly.type
_entity_poly.pdbx_seq_one_letter_code
_entity_poly.pdbx_strand_id
1 'polypeptide(L)'
;MKFRFILIILIFLSAFSLSSCSGSKKLKNMTVKERLEHAKKLFDDGKYFEAKNQFQILILNNPGSRIIDEAQFYYAETFFASKEYITAAAEYERLINRYPNSEYLDDSSYKIGYSYFKLSPKAQLDQKYTYQALDYFQQFIDEFPNSEHVKDVTDKLQACRTKLAQKEYATGILYKKGRHYNAAIISFDEILKKFYDTKYAEPSLYWKAYCHYEVAEPNKARDSINILLKKYPKTDLKVKAKELAGKIAIDLEKPKN
;
A
#
# COMPACT_ATOMS: atom_id res chain seq x y z
N MET A 1 51.54 -45.27 4.72
CA MET A 1 50.83 -44.58 3.61
C MET A 1 49.80 -43.54 4.06
N LYS A 2 49.07 -43.72 5.17
CA LYS A 2 48.02 -42.78 5.63
C LYS A 2 48.52 -41.38 6.05
N PHE A 3 49.74 -41.26 6.60
CA PHE A 3 50.29 -39.99 7.08
C PHE A 3 50.71 -39.03 5.94
N ARG A 4 51.26 -39.57 4.84
CA ARG A 4 51.59 -38.79 3.63
C ARG A 4 50.35 -38.27 2.91
N PHE A 5 49.24 -39.00 2.98
CA PHE A 5 47.96 -38.59 2.38
C PHE A 5 47.29 -37.44 3.16
N ILE A 6 47.37 -37.47 4.49
CA ILE A 6 46.86 -36.39 5.36
C ILE A 6 47.68 -35.10 5.18
N LEU A 7 49.00 -35.20 4.99
CA LEU A 7 49.87 -34.05 4.75
C LEU A 7 49.56 -33.35 3.41
N ILE A 8 49.20 -34.12 2.37
CA ILE A 8 48.84 -33.58 1.05
C ILE A 8 47.48 -32.86 1.10
N ILE A 9 46.51 -33.38 1.87
CA ILE A 9 45.20 -32.74 2.06
C ILE A 9 45.33 -31.41 2.83
N LEU A 10 46.20 -31.33 3.84
CA LEU A 10 46.46 -30.10 4.60
C LEU A 10 47.16 -29.01 3.75
N ILE A 11 48.02 -29.39 2.81
CA ILE A 11 48.67 -28.46 1.87
C ILE A 11 47.69 -27.99 0.79
N PHE A 12 46.74 -28.83 0.36
CA PHE A 12 45.68 -28.44 -0.58
C PHE A 12 44.63 -27.52 0.07
N LEU A 13 44.35 -27.71 1.37
CA LEU A 13 43.39 -26.89 2.12
C LEU A 13 43.92 -25.47 2.43
N SER A 14 45.25 -25.30 2.54
CA SER A 14 45.87 -23.99 2.75
C SER A 14 46.07 -23.19 1.45
N ALA A 15 46.09 -23.86 0.29
CA ALA A 15 46.22 -23.21 -1.01
C ALA A 15 44.93 -22.54 -1.51
N PHE A 16 43.77 -22.84 -0.90
CA PHE A 16 42.49 -22.21 -1.27
C PHE A 16 42.23 -20.86 -0.57
N SER A 17 43.14 -20.43 0.32
CA SER A 17 42.95 -19.27 1.19
C SER A 17 43.48 -17.94 0.63
N LEU A 18 44.09 -17.92 -0.56
CA LEU A 18 44.89 -16.77 -1.02
C LEU A 18 44.25 -15.90 -2.12
N SER A 19 43.03 -16.19 -2.57
CA SER A 19 42.41 -15.44 -3.68
C SER A 19 41.56 -14.23 -3.25
N SER A 20 41.53 -13.86 -1.96
CA SER A 20 40.54 -12.88 -1.46
C SER A 20 41.04 -11.45 -1.21
N CYS A 21 42.20 -11.03 -1.73
CA CYS A 21 42.81 -9.74 -1.36
C CYS A 21 43.21 -8.79 -2.50
N SER A 22 42.63 -8.90 -3.72
CA SER A 22 42.90 -7.93 -4.80
C SER A 22 41.83 -6.83 -4.98
N GLY A 23 40.64 -6.98 -4.36
CA GLY A 23 39.53 -6.03 -4.53
C GLY A 23 39.62 -4.72 -3.72
N SER A 24 40.33 -4.72 -2.59
CA SER A 24 40.32 -3.59 -1.64
C SER A 24 40.98 -2.32 -2.16
N LYS A 25 42.00 -2.45 -3.02
CA LYS A 25 42.75 -1.31 -3.59
C LYS A 25 41.91 -0.52 -4.60
N LYS A 26 41.05 -1.20 -5.37
CA LYS A 26 40.18 -0.56 -6.38
C LYS A 26 39.09 0.29 -5.74
N LEU A 27 38.48 -0.19 -4.64
CA LEU A 27 37.45 0.54 -3.90
C LEU A 27 37.93 1.85 -3.27
N LYS A 28 39.23 1.97 -2.97
CA LYS A 28 39.79 3.13 -2.28
C LYS A 28 40.03 4.34 -3.19
N ASN A 29 40.15 4.13 -4.50
CA ASN A 29 40.50 5.17 -5.48
C ASN A 29 39.39 5.48 -6.50
N MET A 30 38.16 5.01 -6.26
CA MET A 30 37.02 5.32 -7.15
C MET A 30 36.62 6.79 -7.07
N THR A 31 36.38 7.39 -8.23
CA THR A 31 35.64 8.65 -8.33
C THR A 31 34.21 8.49 -7.81
N VAL A 32 33.52 9.61 -7.53
CA VAL A 32 32.13 9.59 -7.05
C VAL A 32 31.21 8.85 -8.05
N LYS A 33 31.40 9.11 -9.36
CA LYS A 33 30.64 8.44 -10.43
C LYS A 33 30.94 6.94 -10.50
N GLU A 34 32.21 6.54 -10.47
CA GLU A 34 32.55 5.10 -10.49
C GLU A 34 32.01 4.34 -9.28
N ARG A 35 32.00 4.99 -8.10
CA ARG A 35 31.42 4.39 -6.91
C ARG A 35 29.90 4.26 -7.02
N LEU A 36 29.21 5.25 -7.59
CA LEU A 36 27.77 5.17 -7.83
C LEU A 36 27.42 4.00 -8.76
N GLU A 37 28.11 3.88 -9.89
CA GLU A 37 27.93 2.76 -10.82
C GLU A 37 28.24 1.41 -10.16
N HIS A 38 29.28 1.36 -9.32
CA HIS A 38 29.59 0.15 -8.57
C HIS A 38 28.48 -0.21 -7.57
N ALA A 39 27.92 0.78 -6.86
CA ALA A 39 26.84 0.59 -5.89
C ALA A 39 25.55 0.11 -6.58
N LYS A 40 25.19 0.71 -7.72
CA LYS A 40 24.05 0.29 -8.55
C LYS A 40 24.22 -1.14 -9.05
N LYS A 41 25.42 -1.51 -9.53
CA LYS A 41 25.70 -2.90 -9.90
C LYS A 41 25.52 -3.88 -8.73
N LEU A 42 25.96 -3.51 -7.52
CA LEU A 42 25.72 -4.35 -6.33
C LEU A 42 24.22 -4.48 -6.04
N PHE A 43 23.45 -3.41 -6.21
CA PHE A 43 22.00 -3.42 -6.05
C PHE A 43 21.34 -4.35 -7.07
N ASP A 44 21.71 -4.24 -8.36
CA ASP A 44 21.20 -5.07 -9.44
C ASP A 44 21.57 -6.56 -9.26
N ASP A 45 22.74 -6.84 -8.70
CA ASP A 45 23.18 -8.19 -8.30
C ASP A 45 22.40 -8.75 -7.08
N GLY A 46 21.50 -7.97 -6.47
CA GLY A 46 20.75 -8.35 -5.26
C GLY A 46 21.56 -8.25 -3.96
N LYS A 47 22.77 -7.67 -4.01
CA LYS A 47 23.67 -7.49 -2.85
C LYS A 47 23.32 -6.21 -2.11
N TYR A 48 22.09 -6.17 -1.58
CA TYR A 48 21.51 -4.94 -1.03
C TYR A 48 22.27 -4.40 0.18
N PHE A 49 22.87 -5.25 1.02
CA PHE A 49 23.65 -4.79 2.17
C PHE A 49 24.93 -4.05 1.72
N GLU A 50 25.67 -4.63 0.78
CA GLU A 50 26.88 -4.05 0.22
C GLU A 50 26.56 -2.78 -0.58
N ALA A 51 25.49 -2.80 -1.38
CA ALA A 51 25.00 -1.63 -2.10
C ALA A 51 24.64 -0.49 -1.15
N LYS A 52 23.86 -0.79 -0.09
CA LYS A 52 23.46 0.16 0.96
C LYS A 52 24.68 0.86 1.57
N ASN A 53 25.72 0.09 1.92
CA ASN A 53 26.95 0.65 2.48
C ASN A 53 27.67 1.58 1.48
N GLN A 54 27.71 1.23 0.19
CA GLN A 54 28.34 2.08 -0.82
C GLN A 54 27.56 3.38 -1.07
N PHE A 55 26.23 3.33 -1.13
CA PHE A 55 25.39 4.52 -1.24
C PHE A 55 25.52 5.42 -0.01
N GLN A 56 25.54 4.85 1.20
CA GLN A 56 25.75 5.62 2.43
C GLN A 56 27.08 6.37 2.41
N ILE A 57 28.16 5.73 1.96
CA ILE A 57 29.48 6.36 1.81
C ILE A 57 29.42 7.52 0.81
N LEU A 58 28.70 7.37 -0.31
CA LEU A 58 28.52 8.43 -1.29
C LEU A 58 27.84 9.65 -0.67
N ILE A 59 26.71 9.44 0.00
CA ILE A 59 25.87 10.48 0.60
C ILE A 59 26.64 11.25 1.68
N LEU A 60 27.36 10.54 2.55
CA LEU A 60 28.10 11.16 3.67
C LEU A 60 29.32 11.96 3.22
N ASN A 61 30.06 11.46 2.22
CA ASN A 61 31.36 12.05 1.85
C ASN A 61 31.25 13.11 0.75
N ASN A 62 30.10 13.25 0.08
CA ASN A 62 29.99 14.10 -1.10
C ASN A 62 28.70 14.97 -1.14
N PRO A 63 28.22 15.56 -0.03
CA PRO A 63 26.86 16.10 0.08
C PRO A 63 26.46 17.21 -0.93
N GLY A 64 27.42 17.86 -1.59
CA GLY A 64 27.17 18.88 -2.63
C GLY A 64 27.29 18.39 -4.07
N SER A 65 27.52 17.09 -4.29
CA SER A 65 27.64 16.53 -5.64
C SER A 65 26.28 16.40 -6.33
N ARG A 66 26.24 16.60 -7.64
CA ARG A 66 25.02 16.55 -8.47
C ARG A 66 24.39 15.16 -8.59
N ILE A 67 25.06 14.11 -8.11
CA ILE A 67 24.61 12.71 -8.23
C ILE A 67 24.15 12.11 -6.89
N ILE A 68 24.01 12.95 -5.87
CA ILE A 68 23.72 12.49 -4.51
C ILE A 68 22.25 12.25 -4.28
N ASP A 69 21.39 12.94 -5.00
CA ASP A 69 19.98 12.65 -5.06
C ASP A 69 19.73 11.26 -5.66
N GLU A 70 20.40 10.89 -6.75
CA GLU A 70 20.38 9.51 -7.28
C GLU A 70 20.91 8.52 -6.24
N ALA A 71 22.04 8.81 -5.60
CA ALA A 71 22.58 7.94 -4.55
C ALA A 71 21.60 7.77 -3.36
N GLN A 72 20.90 8.84 -2.97
CA GLN A 72 19.87 8.83 -1.92
C GLN A 72 18.65 8.02 -2.35
N PHE A 73 18.22 8.12 -3.60
CA PHE A 73 17.12 7.33 -4.15
C PHE A 73 17.45 5.84 -4.07
N TYR A 74 18.60 5.43 -4.61
CA TYR A 74 18.99 4.02 -4.56
C TYR A 74 19.31 3.52 -3.15
N TYR A 75 19.76 4.41 -2.25
CA TYR A 75 19.87 4.08 -0.83
C TYR A 75 18.51 3.67 -0.24
N ALA A 76 17.45 4.43 -0.53
CA ALA A 76 16.07 4.07 -0.16
C ALA A 76 15.59 2.78 -0.85
N GLU A 77 15.92 2.59 -2.13
CA GLU A 77 15.62 1.35 -2.87
C GLU A 77 16.26 0.12 -2.21
N THR A 78 17.46 0.24 -1.62
CA THR A 78 18.09 -0.90 -0.91
C THR A 78 17.24 -1.39 0.27
N PHE A 79 16.60 -0.47 1.01
CA PHE A 79 15.67 -0.82 2.09
C PHE A 79 14.38 -1.40 1.54
N PHE A 80 13.84 -0.81 0.46
CA PHE A 80 12.62 -1.31 -0.18
C PHE A 80 12.78 -2.74 -0.68
N ALA A 81 13.89 -3.02 -1.38
CA ALA A 81 14.23 -4.35 -1.89
C ALA A 81 14.47 -5.36 -0.76
N SER A 82 15.00 -4.89 0.38
CA SER A 82 15.15 -5.68 1.61
C SER A 82 13.85 -5.82 2.40
N LYS A 83 12.72 -5.29 1.90
CA LYS A 83 11.40 -5.27 2.53
C LYS A 83 11.34 -4.49 3.86
N GLU A 84 12.33 -3.63 4.09
CA GLU A 84 12.40 -2.70 5.21
C GLU A 84 11.59 -1.43 4.90
N TYR A 85 10.29 -1.60 4.65
CA TYR A 85 9.45 -0.57 4.03
C TYR A 85 9.32 0.74 4.84
N ILE A 86 9.35 0.67 6.18
CA ILE A 86 9.33 1.88 7.03
C ILE A 86 10.60 2.72 6.81
N THR A 87 11.76 2.07 6.81
CA THR A 87 13.04 2.75 6.58
C THR A 87 13.12 3.26 5.14
N ALA A 88 12.62 2.48 4.18
CA ALA A 88 12.54 2.90 2.79
C ALA A 88 11.74 4.20 2.64
N ALA A 89 10.51 4.25 3.18
CA ALA A 89 9.67 5.44 3.17
C ALA A 89 10.40 6.66 3.75
N ALA A 90 11.05 6.52 4.90
CA ALA A 90 11.79 7.62 5.53
C ALA A 90 12.96 8.13 4.66
N GLU A 91 13.65 7.24 3.94
CA GLU A 91 14.77 7.63 3.06
C GLU A 91 14.30 8.23 1.73
N TYR A 92 13.14 7.85 1.19
CA TYR A 92 12.49 8.55 0.08
C TYR A 92 12.01 9.94 0.51
N GLU A 93 11.39 10.09 1.69
CA GLU A 93 11.05 11.40 2.24
C GLU A 93 12.28 12.29 2.41
N ARG A 94 13.41 11.70 2.82
CA ARG A 94 14.68 12.42 2.91
C ARG A 94 15.11 12.97 1.55
N LEU A 95 14.92 12.22 0.46
CA LEU A 95 15.20 12.69 -0.89
C LEU A 95 14.34 13.91 -1.23
N ILE A 96 13.01 13.79 -1.09
CA ILE A 96 12.06 14.86 -1.40
C ILE A 96 12.41 16.15 -0.64
N ASN A 97 12.71 16.02 0.66
CA ASN A 97 13.02 17.16 1.51
C ASN A 97 14.38 17.81 1.23
N ARG A 98 15.40 17.02 0.87
CA ARG A 98 16.78 17.53 0.68
C ARG A 98 17.08 17.94 -0.75
N TYR A 99 16.42 17.33 -1.72
CA TYR A 99 16.71 17.49 -3.14
C TYR A 99 15.44 17.86 -3.92
N PRO A 100 14.84 19.04 -3.67
CA PRO A 100 13.54 19.45 -4.25
C PRO A 100 13.57 19.71 -5.76
N ASN A 101 14.73 19.55 -6.42
CA ASN A 101 14.88 19.64 -7.88
C ASN A 101 15.34 18.30 -8.49
N SER A 102 15.28 17.21 -7.72
CA SER A 102 15.69 15.89 -8.19
C SER A 102 14.75 15.37 -9.27
N GLU A 103 15.29 14.60 -10.23
CA GLU A 103 14.45 13.87 -11.18
C GLU A 103 13.67 12.72 -10.51
N TYR A 104 14.09 12.27 -9.32
CA TYR A 104 13.51 11.13 -8.59
C TYR A 104 12.37 11.52 -7.63
N LEU A 105 11.81 12.73 -7.74
CA LEU A 105 10.81 13.22 -6.79
C LEU A 105 9.50 12.43 -6.85
N ASP A 106 8.98 12.22 -8.06
CA ASP A 106 7.75 11.46 -8.25
C ASP A 106 7.97 9.98 -7.96
N ASP A 107 9.08 9.38 -8.43
CA ASP A 107 9.47 8.01 -8.04
C ASP A 107 9.52 7.84 -6.52
N SER A 108 10.14 8.78 -5.81
CA SER A 108 10.24 8.75 -4.33
C SER A 108 8.86 8.89 -3.68
N SER A 109 8.02 9.81 -4.15
CA SER A 109 6.67 10.03 -3.63
C SER A 109 5.79 8.78 -3.82
N TYR A 110 5.83 8.19 -5.03
CA TYR A 110 5.19 6.92 -5.33
C TYR A 110 5.68 5.81 -4.39
N LYS A 111 7.00 5.69 -4.20
CA LYS A 111 7.61 4.64 -3.37
C LYS A 111 7.31 4.78 -1.89
N ILE A 112 7.03 5.98 -1.37
CA ILE A 112 6.54 6.18 0.01
C ILE A 112 5.16 5.53 0.16
N GLY A 113 4.20 5.92 -0.68
CA GLY A 113 2.86 5.33 -0.67
C GLY A 113 2.90 3.82 -0.90
N TYR A 114 3.75 3.36 -1.81
CA TYR A 114 3.90 1.93 -2.10
C TYR A 114 4.52 1.17 -0.92
N SER A 115 5.46 1.76 -0.18
CA SER A 115 6.02 1.16 1.03
C SER A 115 4.94 0.90 2.08
N TYR A 116 4.06 1.87 2.34
CA TYR A 116 2.93 1.68 3.24
C TYR A 116 1.89 0.71 2.70
N PHE A 117 1.66 0.70 1.39
CA PHE A 117 0.80 -0.28 0.74
C PHE A 117 1.32 -1.72 0.94
N LYS A 118 2.64 -1.93 0.91
CA LYS A 118 3.25 -3.25 1.17
C LYS A 118 3.13 -3.68 2.62
N LEU A 119 3.02 -2.73 3.56
CA LEU A 119 2.75 -2.97 4.98
C LEU A 119 1.25 -3.14 5.28
N SER A 120 0.37 -2.75 4.37
CA SER A 120 -1.08 -2.81 4.54
C SER A 120 -1.56 -4.26 4.72
N PRO A 121 -2.10 -4.62 5.89
CA PRO A 121 -2.43 -6.01 6.20
C PRO A 121 -3.74 -6.45 5.53
N LYS A 122 -4.23 -7.65 5.84
CA LYS A 122 -5.57 -8.10 5.46
C LYS A 122 -6.65 -7.23 6.14
N ALA A 123 -7.82 -7.11 5.51
CA ALA A 123 -8.90 -6.19 5.94
C ALA A 123 -9.35 -6.38 7.40
N GLN A 124 -9.26 -7.60 7.95
CA GLN A 124 -9.73 -7.90 9.31
C GLN A 124 -8.83 -7.31 10.41
N LEU A 125 -7.59 -6.96 10.09
CA LEU A 125 -6.60 -6.49 11.05
C LEU A 125 -6.65 -4.95 11.20
N ASP A 126 -5.83 -4.41 12.10
CA ASP A 126 -5.61 -2.97 12.20
C ASP A 126 -5.17 -2.38 10.85
N GLN A 127 -5.75 -1.26 10.45
CA GLN A 127 -5.58 -0.70 9.09
C GLN A 127 -4.71 0.55 9.06
N LYS A 128 -3.91 0.83 10.10
CA LYS A 128 -3.05 2.03 10.17
C LYS A 128 -2.26 2.27 8.87
N TYR A 129 -1.53 1.25 8.40
CA TYR A 129 -0.72 1.39 7.17
C TYR A 129 -1.55 1.49 5.89
N THR A 130 -2.79 0.98 5.88
CA THR A 130 -3.71 1.16 4.74
C THR A 130 -4.15 2.61 4.62
N TYR A 131 -4.43 3.29 5.75
CA TYR A 131 -4.74 4.72 5.77
C TYR A 131 -3.53 5.56 5.35
N GLN A 132 -2.34 5.27 5.90
CA GLN A 132 -1.13 5.98 5.48
C GLN A 132 -0.87 5.84 3.97
N ALA A 133 -0.99 4.63 3.42
CA ALA A 133 -0.86 4.43 1.97
C ALA A 133 -1.86 5.26 1.17
N LEU A 134 -3.12 5.34 1.62
CA LEU A 134 -4.16 6.12 0.97
C LEU A 134 -3.82 7.62 0.97
N ASP A 135 -3.34 8.14 2.10
CA ASP A 135 -2.96 9.56 2.24
C ASP A 135 -1.80 9.92 1.30
N TYR A 136 -0.72 9.12 1.29
CA TYR A 136 0.42 9.37 0.39
C TYR A 136 0.07 9.20 -1.09
N PHE A 137 -0.79 8.24 -1.44
CA PHE A 137 -1.24 8.12 -2.83
C PHE A 137 -2.12 9.28 -3.28
N GLN A 138 -2.96 9.82 -2.38
CA GLN A 138 -3.72 11.02 -2.70
C GLN A 138 -2.80 12.22 -2.88
N GLN A 139 -1.85 12.42 -1.97
CA GLN A 139 -0.82 13.45 -2.09
C GLN A 139 -0.04 13.33 -3.40
N PHE A 140 0.35 12.11 -3.79
CA PHE A 140 1.02 11.88 -5.07
C PHE A 140 0.18 12.34 -6.27
N ILE A 141 -1.11 12.03 -6.31
CA ILE A 141 -2.00 12.45 -7.41
C ILE A 141 -2.10 13.97 -7.47
N ASP A 142 -2.15 14.62 -6.31
CA ASP A 142 -2.26 16.07 -6.20
C ASP A 142 -0.96 16.78 -6.61
N GLU A 143 0.20 16.22 -6.26
CA GLU A 143 1.53 16.80 -6.52
C GLU A 143 2.08 16.47 -7.91
N PHE A 144 1.86 15.24 -8.39
CA PHE A 144 2.45 14.70 -9.62
C PHE A 144 1.38 14.17 -10.60
N PRO A 145 0.38 14.98 -11.00
CA PRO A 145 -0.77 14.52 -11.80
C PRO A 145 -0.42 14.03 -13.21
N ASN A 146 0.80 14.32 -13.71
CA ASN A 146 1.27 13.92 -15.03
C ASN A 146 2.37 12.83 -14.99
N SER A 147 2.70 12.30 -13.81
CA SER A 147 3.71 11.24 -13.68
C SER A 147 3.23 9.93 -14.33
N GLU A 148 4.16 9.11 -14.81
CA GLU A 148 3.84 7.78 -15.34
C GLU A 148 3.22 6.85 -14.29
N HIS A 149 3.47 7.09 -13.00
CA HIS A 149 2.96 6.27 -11.90
C HIS A 149 1.48 6.52 -11.58
N VAL A 150 0.86 7.58 -12.11
CA VAL A 150 -0.52 8.01 -11.74
C VAL A 150 -1.53 6.86 -11.88
N LYS A 151 -1.43 6.07 -12.95
CA LYS A 151 -2.34 4.94 -13.17
C LYS A 151 -2.18 3.88 -12.08
N ASP A 152 -0.95 3.48 -11.78
CA ASP A 152 -0.68 2.45 -10.77
C ASP A 152 -1.02 2.92 -9.36
N VAL A 153 -0.74 4.19 -9.05
CA VAL A 153 -1.14 4.86 -7.80
C VAL A 153 -2.65 4.85 -7.65
N THR A 154 -3.41 5.20 -8.71
CA THR A 154 -4.88 5.18 -8.68
C THR A 154 -5.41 3.77 -8.45
N ASP A 155 -4.85 2.76 -9.12
CA ASP A 155 -5.23 1.35 -8.94
C ASP A 155 -4.95 0.89 -7.49
N LYS A 156 -3.81 1.27 -6.90
CA LYS A 156 -3.46 0.95 -5.50
C LYS A 156 -4.31 1.71 -4.49
N LEU A 157 -4.60 2.97 -4.73
CA LEU A 157 -5.52 3.78 -3.94
C LEU A 157 -6.91 3.14 -3.91
N GLN A 158 -7.41 2.68 -5.07
CA GLN A 158 -8.68 1.96 -5.15
C GLN A 158 -8.67 0.64 -4.39
N ALA A 159 -7.55 -0.08 -4.43
CA ALA A 159 -7.36 -1.30 -3.65
C ALA A 159 -7.38 -1.03 -2.14
N CYS A 160 -6.74 0.06 -1.67
CA CYS A 160 -6.82 0.51 -0.27
C CYS A 160 -8.26 0.84 0.13
N ARG A 161 -8.96 1.66 -0.65
CA ARG A 161 -10.37 2.03 -0.40
C ARG A 161 -11.27 0.81 -0.33
N THR A 162 -11.10 -0.13 -1.27
CA THR A 162 -11.86 -1.38 -1.31
C THR A 162 -11.59 -2.25 -0.07
N LYS A 163 -10.34 -2.30 0.40
CA LYS A 163 -9.96 -3.05 1.61
C LYS A 163 -10.59 -2.43 2.87
N LEU A 164 -10.59 -1.11 2.99
CA LEU A 164 -11.25 -0.39 4.10
C LEU A 164 -12.76 -0.62 4.08
N ALA A 165 -13.38 -0.49 2.91
CA ALA A 165 -14.81 -0.77 2.73
C ALA A 165 -15.17 -2.23 3.05
N GLN A 166 -14.30 -3.19 2.72
CA GLN A 166 -14.49 -4.60 3.09
C GLN A 166 -14.55 -4.78 4.61
N LYS A 167 -13.64 -4.12 5.35
CA LYS A 167 -13.62 -4.18 6.82
C LYS A 167 -14.93 -3.62 7.39
N GLU A 168 -15.32 -2.42 6.94
CA GLU A 168 -16.53 -1.77 7.44
C GLU A 168 -17.79 -2.55 7.07
N TYR A 169 -17.82 -3.13 5.87
CA TYR A 169 -18.94 -3.96 5.44
C TYR A 169 -19.07 -5.22 6.31
N ALA A 170 -17.94 -5.85 6.65
CA ALA A 170 -17.95 -6.99 7.57
C ALA A 170 -18.49 -6.60 8.95
N THR A 171 -18.12 -5.41 9.46
CA THR A 171 -18.66 -4.85 10.71
C THR A 171 -20.17 -4.64 10.63
N GLY A 172 -20.67 -3.99 9.57
CA GLY A 172 -22.10 -3.78 9.36
C GLY A 172 -22.89 -5.10 9.29
N ILE A 173 -22.34 -6.11 8.61
CA ILE A 173 -22.95 -7.43 8.54
C ILE A 173 -22.94 -8.14 9.90
N LEU A 174 -21.88 -8.00 10.70
CA LEU A 174 -21.80 -8.56 12.05
C LEU A 174 -22.88 -7.95 12.96
N TYR A 175 -22.99 -6.62 13.00
CA TYR A 175 -24.03 -5.94 13.79
C TYR A 175 -25.43 -6.33 13.34
N LYS A 176 -25.67 -6.41 12.03
CA LYS A 176 -26.95 -6.85 11.47
C LYS A 176 -27.30 -8.27 11.93
N LYS A 177 -26.34 -9.20 11.91
CA LYS A 177 -26.55 -10.58 12.39
C LYS A 177 -26.90 -10.63 13.88
N GLY A 178 -26.30 -9.74 14.67
CA GLY A 178 -26.64 -9.55 16.09
C GLY A 178 -27.91 -8.74 16.35
N ARG A 179 -28.67 -8.34 15.32
CA ARG A 179 -29.85 -7.45 15.42
C ARG A 179 -29.56 -6.06 16.00
N HIS A 180 -28.30 -5.64 16.04
CA HIS A 180 -27.90 -4.27 16.38
C HIS A 180 -28.03 -3.36 15.15
N TYR A 181 -29.26 -3.19 14.67
CA TYR A 181 -29.53 -2.55 13.37
C TYR A 181 -29.06 -1.10 13.28
N ASN A 182 -29.20 -0.31 14.35
CA ASN A 182 -28.68 1.08 14.37
C ASN A 182 -27.16 1.13 14.21
N ALA A 183 -26.42 0.23 14.85
CA ALA A 183 -24.96 0.14 14.66
C ALA A 183 -24.60 -0.33 13.24
N ALA A 184 -25.36 -1.28 12.69
CA ALA A 184 -25.18 -1.72 11.31
C ALA A 184 -25.41 -0.58 10.29
N ILE A 185 -26.44 0.25 10.51
CA ILE A 185 -26.73 1.43 9.68
C ILE A 185 -25.53 2.38 9.66
N ILE A 186 -24.94 2.68 10.83
CA ILE A 186 -23.74 3.55 10.92
C ILE A 186 -22.60 3.01 10.06
N SER A 187 -22.32 1.71 10.14
CA SER A 187 -21.28 1.08 9.31
C SER A 187 -21.58 1.16 7.82
N PHE A 188 -22.81 0.86 7.39
CA PHE A 188 -23.18 0.97 5.99
C PHE A 188 -23.14 2.42 5.49
N ASP A 189 -23.52 3.38 6.33
CA ASP A 189 -23.42 4.81 6.01
C ASP A 189 -21.99 5.28 5.84
N GLU A 190 -21.07 4.80 6.66
CA GLU A 190 -19.65 5.13 6.51
C GLU A 190 -19.11 4.67 5.15
N ILE A 191 -19.52 3.48 4.67
CA ILE A 191 -19.17 2.99 3.33
C ILE A 191 -19.75 3.90 2.25
N LEU A 192 -21.03 4.28 2.36
CA LEU A 192 -21.69 5.13 1.37
C LEU A 192 -21.16 6.56 1.36
N LYS A 193 -20.62 7.04 2.48
CA LYS A 193 -20.03 8.36 2.60
C LYS A 193 -18.58 8.38 2.11
N LYS A 194 -17.75 7.44 2.56
CA LYS A 194 -16.30 7.48 2.35
C LYS A 194 -15.80 6.58 1.25
N PHE A 195 -16.53 5.52 0.89
CA PHE A 195 -16.10 4.45 -0.02
C PHE A 195 -17.18 4.12 -1.08
N TYR A 196 -17.89 5.14 -1.56
CA TYR A 196 -19.05 5.06 -2.47
C TYR A 196 -18.75 4.48 -3.86
N ASP A 197 -17.48 4.46 -4.22
CA ASP A 197 -16.84 4.00 -5.45
C ASP A 197 -16.38 2.53 -5.37
N THR A 198 -16.50 1.91 -4.19
CA THR A 198 -16.11 0.51 -4.00
C THR A 198 -17.28 -0.43 -4.29
N LYS A 199 -16.95 -1.69 -4.60
CA LYS A 199 -17.95 -2.77 -4.77
C LYS A 199 -18.84 -3.03 -3.55
N TYR A 200 -18.53 -2.44 -2.39
CA TYR A 200 -19.32 -2.57 -1.17
C TYR A 200 -20.41 -1.49 -1.03
N ALA A 201 -20.37 -0.42 -1.82
CA ALA A 201 -21.38 0.65 -1.74
C ALA A 201 -22.77 0.15 -2.14
N GLU A 202 -22.89 -0.57 -3.26
CA GLU A 202 -24.15 -1.13 -3.74
C GLU A 202 -24.85 -2.05 -2.71
N PRO A 203 -24.23 -3.12 -2.20
CA PRO A 203 -24.87 -3.97 -1.19
C PRO A 203 -25.11 -3.24 0.14
N SER A 204 -24.33 -2.22 0.47
CA SER A 204 -24.55 -1.42 1.69
C SER A 204 -25.86 -0.65 1.64
N LEU A 205 -26.30 -0.14 0.48
CA LEU A 205 -27.63 0.49 0.34
C LEU A 205 -28.76 -0.48 0.66
N TYR A 206 -28.68 -1.71 0.15
CA TYR A 206 -29.68 -2.73 0.42
C TYR A 206 -29.72 -3.09 1.91
N TRP A 207 -28.56 -3.34 2.53
CA TRP A 207 -28.53 -3.72 3.94
C TRP A 207 -28.88 -2.56 4.87
N LYS A 208 -28.53 -1.32 4.52
CA LYS A 208 -29.02 -0.13 5.20
C LYS A 208 -30.54 -0.06 5.16
N ALA A 209 -31.15 -0.26 3.98
CA ALA A 209 -32.60 -0.28 3.84
C ALA A 209 -33.24 -1.36 4.71
N TYR A 210 -32.69 -2.57 4.68
CA TYR A 210 -33.14 -3.68 5.51
C TYR A 210 -33.08 -3.32 7.00
N CYS A 211 -31.97 -2.77 7.48
CA CYS A 211 -31.83 -2.37 8.88
C CYS A 211 -32.83 -1.26 9.27
N HIS A 212 -33.05 -0.24 8.42
CA HIS A 212 -34.06 0.79 8.69
C HIS A 212 -35.48 0.22 8.77
N TYR A 213 -35.79 -0.76 7.92
CA TYR A 213 -37.08 -1.45 7.97
C TYR A 213 -37.26 -2.19 9.31
N GLU A 214 -36.24 -2.90 9.78
CA GLU A 214 -36.28 -3.66 11.03
C GLU A 214 -36.39 -2.76 12.29
N VAL A 215 -35.96 -1.49 12.22
CA VAL A 215 -36.13 -0.51 13.30
C VAL A 215 -37.38 0.36 13.13
N ALA A 216 -38.33 -0.07 12.29
CA ALA A 216 -39.59 0.64 12.02
C ALA A 216 -39.42 2.07 11.48
N GLU A 217 -38.40 2.28 10.63
CA GLU A 217 -38.17 3.52 9.89
C GLU A 217 -38.44 3.34 8.37
N PRO A 218 -39.68 3.01 7.95
CA PRO A 218 -39.98 2.59 6.58
C PRO A 218 -39.71 3.67 5.52
N ASN A 219 -39.82 4.95 5.88
CA ASN A 219 -39.47 6.05 4.96
C ASN A 219 -37.97 6.02 4.60
N LYS A 220 -37.08 5.90 5.59
CA LYS A 220 -35.62 5.83 5.36
C LYS A 220 -35.23 4.54 4.63
N ALA A 221 -35.94 3.45 4.91
CA ALA A 221 -35.78 2.19 4.20
C ALA A 221 -36.12 2.35 2.70
N ARG A 222 -37.28 2.95 2.40
CA ARG A 222 -37.72 3.25 1.03
C ARG A 222 -36.72 4.13 0.30
N ASP A 223 -36.21 5.18 0.94
CA ASP A 223 -35.24 6.10 0.34
C ASP A 223 -33.96 5.36 -0.06
N SER A 224 -33.45 4.48 0.81
CA SER A 224 -32.26 3.67 0.53
C SER A 224 -32.47 2.70 -0.66
N ILE A 225 -33.65 2.08 -0.78
CA ILE A 225 -33.99 1.23 -1.95
C ILE A 225 -34.13 2.05 -3.23
N ASN A 226 -34.76 3.22 -3.16
CA ASN A 226 -34.90 4.10 -4.32
C ASN A 226 -33.53 4.54 -4.85
N ILE A 227 -32.60 4.89 -3.95
CA ILE A 227 -31.22 5.21 -4.31
C ILE A 227 -30.55 4.01 -4.98
N LEU A 228 -30.68 2.80 -4.40
CA LEU A 228 -30.11 1.58 -4.98
C LEU A 228 -30.61 1.32 -6.40
N LEU A 229 -31.92 1.31 -6.62
CA LEU A 229 -32.51 0.99 -7.91
C LEU A 229 -32.26 2.08 -8.96
N LYS A 230 -32.15 3.35 -8.54
CA LYS A 230 -31.82 4.47 -9.43
C LYS A 230 -30.34 4.46 -9.83
N LYS A 231 -29.44 4.28 -8.87
CA LYS A 231 -27.98 4.35 -9.10
C LYS A 231 -27.43 3.06 -9.73
N TYR A 232 -28.02 1.90 -9.42
CA TYR A 232 -27.56 0.58 -9.88
C TYR A 232 -28.69 -0.19 -10.57
N PRO A 233 -29.17 0.24 -11.75
CA PRO A 233 -30.35 -0.35 -12.40
C PRO A 233 -30.18 -1.82 -12.84
N LYS A 234 -28.93 -2.28 -12.96
CA LYS A 234 -28.52 -3.65 -13.33
C LYS A 234 -28.03 -4.49 -12.14
N THR A 235 -28.25 -4.03 -10.91
CA THR A 235 -27.87 -4.76 -9.68
C THR A 235 -28.48 -6.17 -9.61
N ASP A 236 -27.69 -7.13 -9.16
CA ASP A 236 -28.17 -8.48 -8.82
C ASP A 236 -29.13 -8.48 -7.62
N LEU A 237 -29.14 -7.40 -6.84
CA LEU A 237 -30.03 -7.22 -5.69
C LEU A 237 -31.44 -6.74 -6.10
N LYS A 238 -31.71 -6.53 -7.40
CA LYS A 238 -32.95 -5.89 -7.88
C LYS A 238 -34.20 -6.63 -7.42
N VAL A 239 -34.19 -7.96 -7.45
CA VAL A 239 -35.33 -8.79 -7.01
C VAL A 239 -35.56 -8.60 -5.51
N LYS A 240 -34.52 -8.79 -4.69
CA LYS A 240 -34.59 -8.60 -3.23
C LYS A 240 -35.00 -7.18 -2.83
N ALA A 241 -34.49 -6.18 -3.54
CA ALA A 241 -34.81 -4.78 -3.32
C ALA A 241 -36.29 -4.50 -3.59
N LYS A 242 -36.87 -5.06 -4.67
CA LYS A 242 -38.30 -4.94 -4.98
C LYS A 242 -39.19 -5.66 -3.96
N GLU A 243 -38.79 -6.84 -3.51
CA GLU A 243 -39.50 -7.57 -2.44
C GLU A 243 -39.56 -6.76 -1.14
N LEU A 244 -38.42 -6.19 -0.73
CA LEU A 244 -38.36 -5.34 0.46
C LEU A 244 -39.17 -4.04 0.25
N ALA A 245 -39.13 -3.44 -0.94
CA ALA A 245 -39.95 -2.27 -1.28
C ALA A 245 -41.45 -2.55 -1.14
N GLY A 246 -41.92 -3.73 -1.55
CA GLY A 246 -43.32 -4.14 -1.39
C GLY A 246 -43.73 -4.23 0.09
N LYS A 247 -42.89 -4.82 0.93
CA LYS A 247 -43.13 -4.87 2.39
C LYS A 247 -43.18 -3.46 3.00
N ILE A 248 -42.25 -2.60 2.62
CA ILE A 248 -42.20 -1.21 3.07
C ILE A 248 -43.48 -0.44 2.67
N ALA A 249 -43.97 -0.64 1.44
CA ALA A 249 -45.19 0.02 0.96
C ALA A 249 -46.42 -0.38 1.80
N ILE A 250 -46.58 -1.68 2.06
CA ILE A 250 -47.67 -2.20 2.90
C ILE A 250 -47.62 -1.56 4.30
N ASP A 251 -46.44 -1.43 4.91
CA ASP A 251 -46.32 -0.83 6.24
C ASP A 251 -46.57 0.68 6.26
N LEU A 252 -46.29 1.38 5.16
CA LEU A 252 -46.59 2.82 5.03
C LEU A 252 -48.08 3.11 4.83
N GLU A 253 -48.83 2.17 4.28
CA GLU A 253 -50.28 2.27 4.06
C GLU A 253 -51.10 1.97 5.32
N LYS A 254 -50.49 1.37 6.35
CA LYS A 254 -51.17 1.11 7.62
C LYS A 254 -51.53 2.42 8.32
N PRO A 255 -52.77 2.56 8.85
CA PRO A 255 -53.15 3.74 9.61
C PRO A 255 -52.26 3.90 10.84
N LYS A 256 -51.80 5.13 11.09
CA LYS A 256 -51.10 5.46 12.34
C LYS A 256 -52.14 5.51 13.46
N ASN A 257 -52.14 4.49 14.32
CA ASN A 257 -52.90 4.50 15.56
C ASN A 257 -52.35 5.54 16.53
#